data_AF-A0A9X1B9D7-F1
#
_entry.id   AF-A0A9X1B9D7-F1
#
_cell.length_a   1.000
_cell.length_b   1.000
_cell.length_c   1.000
_cell.angle_alpha   90.00
_cell.angle_beta   90.00
_cell.angle_gamma   90.00
#
_symmetry.space_group_name_H-M   'P 1'
#
loop_
_entity.id
_entity.type
_entity.pdbx_description
1 polymer ?
#
loop_
_entity_poly.entity_id
_entity_poly.type
_entity_poly.pdbx_seq_one_letter_code
_entity_poly.pdbx_strand_id
1 'polypeptide(L)'
;MLPTVDLSDIADTLTHAGEDMVRACEESRVLIEPAPQTLIQGFLALIDTLRASDAELPHQRGEDLRRVTGAEPDALLAHGLELLGMLVLSAQRLGLTEPARSLEFLSIPFSCWLLRRGAELADPSMVVSALVTLADHVQAPEDLAELIMLMTEIAAGMSNDHTQDLDPTNPTEPWAMLLLHRGIVATRAHQPDLMRDAFAAIESDIPEQAPAFFREAMGEMEARPYPPKVSALVQEYYERWCHNQRLH
;
A
#
# COMPACT_ATOMS: atom_id res chain seq x y z
N MET A 1 -3.78 12.45 8.34
CA MET A 1 -4.54 12.63 7.09
C MET A 1 -4.06 11.56 6.14
N LEU A 2 -4.94 10.66 5.73
CA LEU A 2 -4.64 9.63 4.76
C LEU A 2 -4.54 10.22 3.35
N PRO A 3 -3.79 9.58 2.44
CA PRO A 3 -3.79 9.97 1.04
C PRO A 3 -5.16 9.73 0.42
N THR A 4 -5.70 10.75 -0.24
CA THR A 4 -6.95 10.68 -0.99
C THR A 4 -6.71 10.02 -2.35
N VAL A 5 -7.63 9.16 -2.78
CA VAL A 5 -7.58 8.50 -4.10
C VAL A 5 -8.13 9.46 -5.16
N ASP A 6 -7.43 10.58 -5.39
CA ASP A 6 -7.78 11.62 -6.36
C ASP A 6 -6.55 12.04 -7.16
N LEU A 7 -6.67 12.07 -8.49
CA LEU A 7 -5.55 12.43 -9.37
C LEU A 7 -5.10 13.89 -9.21
N SER A 8 -5.99 14.79 -8.79
CA SER A 8 -5.69 16.20 -8.47
C SER A 8 -4.77 16.29 -7.28
N ASP A 9 -5.14 15.64 -6.17
CA ASP A 9 -4.35 15.63 -4.94
C ASP A 9 -2.99 14.93 -5.13
N ILE A 10 -2.94 13.87 -5.95
CA ILE A 10 -1.69 13.20 -6.32
C ILE A 10 -0.75 14.17 -7.07
N ALA A 11 -1.26 14.92 -8.05
CA ALA A 11 -0.43 15.85 -8.83
C ALA A 11 0.03 17.06 -8.01
N ASP A 12 -0.82 17.57 -7.13
CA ASP A 12 -0.48 18.70 -6.25
C ASP A 12 0.62 18.28 -5.27
N THR A 13 0.49 17.10 -4.67
CA THR A 13 1.51 16.54 -3.77
C THR A 13 2.82 16.25 -4.51
N LEU A 14 2.76 15.70 -5.73
CA LEU A 14 3.94 15.46 -6.56
C LEU A 14 4.65 16.78 -6.89
N THR A 15 3.89 17.81 -7.25
CA THR A 15 4.44 19.12 -7.59
C THR A 15 5.13 19.73 -6.37
N HIS A 16 4.49 19.69 -5.21
CA HIS A 16 5.06 20.20 -3.97
C HIS A 16 6.35 19.47 -3.57
N ALA A 17 6.34 18.13 -3.53
CA ALA A 17 7.54 17.36 -3.23
C ALA A 17 8.63 17.54 -4.31
N GLY A 18 8.22 17.71 -5.57
CA GLY A 18 9.11 17.89 -6.71
C GLY A 18 9.84 19.23 -6.73
N GLU A 19 9.21 20.32 -6.28
CA GLU A 19 9.86 21.64 -6.17
C GLU A 19 11.09 21.60 -5.26
N ASP A 20 10.99 20.93 -4.11
CA ASP A 20 12.10 20.78 -3.18
C ASP A 20 13.23 19.92 -3.76
N MET A 21 12.88 18.87 -4.50
CA MET A 21 13.85 18.03 -5.19
C MET A 21 14.60 18.78 -6.30
N VAL A 22 13.88 19.54 -7.13
CA VAL A 22 14.49 20.31 -8.22
C VAL A 22 15.45 21.35 -7.65
N ARG A 23 15.01 22.11 -6.63
CA ARG A 23 15.86 23.09 -5.94
C ARG A 23 17.12 22.45 -5.36
N ALA A 24 16.96 21.35 -4.62
CA ALA A 24 18.09 20.64 -4.03
C ALA A 24 19.03 20.05 -5.10
N CYS A 25 18.51 19.60 -6.24
CA CYS A 25 19.31 19.07 -7.34
C CYS A 25 20.14 20.16 -8.02
N GLU A 26 19.58 21.36 -8.21
CA GLU A 26 20.28 22.52 -8.78
C GLU A 26 21.39 23.06 -7.87
N GLU A 27 21.15 23.04 -6.55
CA GLU A 27 22.12 23.46 -5.54
C GLU A 27 23.20 22.41 -5.27
N SER A 28 22.90 21.15 -5.58
CA SER A 28 23.80 20.02 -5.35
C SER A 28 24.79 19.80 -6.50
N ARG A 29 25.96 19.24 -6.17
CA ARG A 29 26.92 18.73 -7.16
C ARG A 29 26.65 17.27 -7.55
N VAL A 30 25.58 16.68 -7.01
CA VAL A 30 25.21 15.29 -7.26
C VAL A 30 24.51 15.19 -8.62
N LEU A 31 25.10 14.45 -9.54
CA LEU A 31 24.47 14.14 -10.82
C LEU A 31 23.40 13.06 -10.61
N ILE A 32 22.15 13.42 -10.88
CA ILE A 32 21.00 12.52 -10.84
C ILE A 32 20.47 12.39 -12.26
N GLU A 33 20.54 11.17 -12.78
CA GLU A 33 19.98 10.82 -14.09
C GLU A 33 18.99 9.66 -13.92
N PRO A 34 17.79 9.74 -14.53
CA PRO A 34 17.23 10.94 -15.18
C PRO A 34 16.99 12.08 -14.18
N ALA A 35 17.04 13.33 -14.65
CA ALA A 35 16.85 14.50 -13.80
C ALA A 35 15.47 14.46 -13.12
N PRO A 36 15.33 14.86 -11.84
CA PRO A 36 14.05 14.87 -11.14
C PRO A 36 12.94 15.59 -11.90
N GLN A 37 13.27 16.71 -12.54
CA GLN A 37 12.32 17.48 -13.34
C GLN A 37 11.72 16.66 -14.50
N THR A 38 12.54 15.86 -15.19
CA THR A 38 12.08 15.00 -16.28
C THR A 38 11.12 13.92 -15.77
N LEU A 39 11.44 13.33 -14.62
CA LEU A 39 10.59 12.31 -13.98
C LEU A 39 9.25 12.90 -13.52
N ILE A 40 9.28 14.07 -12.87
CA ILE A 40 8.07 14.80 -12.44
C ILE A 40 7.19 15.12 -13.66
N GLN A 41 7.77 15.65 -14.74
CA GLN A 41 7.04 15.94 -15.97
C GLN A 41 6.45 14.69 -16.60
N GLY A 42 7.19 13.57 -16.61
CA GLY A 42 6.69 12.29 -17.09
C GLY A 42 5.47 11.80 -16.31
N PHE A 43 5.52 11.86 -14.98
CA PHE A 43 4.41 11.44 -14.14
C PHE A 43 3.21 12.38 -14.23
N LEU A 44 3.43 13.70 -14.29
CA LEU A 44 2.34 14.66 -14.50
C LEU A 44 1.65 14.46 -15.86
N ALA A 45 2.42 14.21 -16.92
CA ALA A 45 1.86 13.90 -18.24
C ALA A 45 1.04 12.60 -18.23
N LEU A 46 1.49 11.59 -17.47
CA LEU A 46 0.71 10.37 -17.23
C LEU A 46 -0.60 10.70 -16.50
N ILE A 47 -0.56 11.46 -15.40
CA ILE A 47 -1.77 11.89 -14.67
C ILE A 47 -2.74 12.63 -15.60
N ASP A 48 -2.26 13.59 -16.39
CA ASP A 48 -3.13 14.38 -17.26
C ASP A 48 -3.79 13.51 -18.35
N THR A 49 -3.07 12.50 -18.85
CA THR A 49 -3.63 11.49 -19.75
C THR A 49 -4.73 10.67 -19.07
N LEU A 50 -4.53 10.26 -17.81
CA LEU A 50 -5.52 9.52 -17.03
C LEU A 50 -6.73 10.38 -16.64
N ARG A 51 -6.55 11.68 -16.40
CA ARG A 51 -7.66 12.61 -16.14
C ARG A 51 -8.50 12.85 -17.38
N ALA A 52 -7.87 13.01 -18.54
CA ALA A 52 -8.57 13.20 -19.79
C ALA A 52 -9.47 12.00 -20.11
N SER A 53 -9.00 10.77 -19.86
CA SER A 53 -9.82 9.57 -20.06
C SER A 53 -10.98 9.47 -19.06
N ASP A 54 -10.77 9.86 -17.80
CA ASP A 54 -11.83 9.81 -16.76
C ASP A 54 -12.93 10.86 -16.99
N ALA A 55 -12.56 12.05 -17.46
CA ALA A 55 -13.50 13.13 -17.75
C ALA A 55 -14.43 12.80 -18.94
N GLU A 56 -13.93 12.05 -19.92
CA GLU A 56 -14.73 11.62 -21.06
C GLU A 56 -15.75 10.55 -20.66
N LEU A 57 -15.43 9.70 -19.68
CA LEU A 57 -16.26 8.54 -19.34
C LEU A 57 -16.17 8.16 -17.84
N PRO A 58 -16.97 8.79 -16.97
CA PRO A 58 -16.96 8.51 -15.54
C PRO A 58 -17.40 7.05 -15.25
N HIS A 59 -16.60 6.32 -14.46
CA HIS A 59 -16.88 4.95 -13.95
C HIS A 59 -16.57 3.75 -14.86
N GLN A 60 -15.54 3.81 -15.71
CA GLN A 60 -15.28 2.76 -16.70
C GLN A 60 -14.26 1.67 -16.31
N ARG A 61 -14.51 0.49 -16.90
CA ARG A 61 -13.69 -0.73 -16.84
C ARG A 61 -12.46 -0.58 -17.75
N GLY A 62 -11.39 -1.34 -17.48
CA GLY A 62 -10.07 -1.21 -18.12
C GLY A 62 -10.03 -1.20 -19.66
N GLU A 63 -11.00 -1.81 -20.34
CA GLU A 63 -11.08 -1.81 -21.81
C GLU A 63 -11.20 -0.41 -22.42
N ASP A 64 -11.86 0.52 -21.74
CA ASP A 64 -12.04 1.88 -22.26
C ASP A 64 -10.84 2.77 -21.97
N LEU A 65 -10.16 2.55 -20.82
CA LEU A 65 -8.88 3.21 -20.54
C LEU A 65 -7.87 2.88 -21.64
N ARG A 66 -7.80 1.60 -22.04
CA ARG A 66 -6.96 1.16 -23.16
C ARG A 66 -7.31 1.84 -24.48
N ARG A 67 -8.59 2.09 -24.77
CA ARG A 67 -9.00 2.77 -26.01
C ARG A 67 -8.51 4.21 -26.07
N VAL A 68 -8.52 4.92 -24.94
CA VAL A 68 -8.14 6.33 -24.87
C VAL A 68 -6.62 6.49 -24.79
N THR A 69 -5.96 5.71 -23.93
CA THR A 69 -4.51 5.84 -23.68
C THR A 69 -3.66 5.03 -24.66
N GLY A 70 -4.24 4.02 -25.31
CA GLY A 70 -3.52 3.05 -26.12
C GLY A 70 -2.73 2.01 -25.33
N ALA A 71 -2.76 2.06 -23.99
CA ALA A 71 -2.00 1.18 -23.09
C ALA A 71 -2.93 0.43 -22.13
N GLU A 72 -2.52 -0.78 -21.74
CA GLU A 72 -3.25 -1.54 -20.72
C GLU A 72 -3.15 -0.83 -19.35
N PRO A 73 -4.21 -0.89 -18.52
CA PRO A 73 -4.19 -0.33 -17.16
C PRO A 73 -2.99 -0.79 -16.33
N ASP A 74 -2.60 -2.07 -16.44
CA ASP A 74 -1.45 -2.66 -15.73
C ASP A 74 -0.15 -2.00 -16.14
N ALA A 75 0.01 -1.72 -17.45
CA ALA A 75 1.21 -1.07 -17.97
C ALA A 75 1.30 0.38 -17.49
N LEU A 76 0.15 1.08 -17.39
CA LEU A 76 0.09 2.44 -16.84
C LEU A 76 0.41 2.44 -15.34
N LEU A 77 -0.06 1.45 -14.59
CA LEU A 77 0.23 1.27 -13.17
C LEU A 77 1.73 1.01 -12.97
N ALA A 78 2.28 0.02 -13.67
CA ALA A 78 3.69 -0.32 -13.58
C ALA A 78 4.58 0.88 -13.95
N HIS A 79 4.26 1.59 -15.03
CA HIS A 79 5.03 2.76 -15.45
C HIS A 79 4.97 3.90 -14.43
N GLY A 80 3.79 4.19 -13.87
CA GLY A 80 3.67 5.20 -12.83
C GLY A 80 4.44 4.84 -11.56
N LEU A 81 4.37 3.58 -11.12
CA LEU A 81 5.16 3.10 -9.98
C LEU A 81 6.66 3.19 -10.26
N GLU A 82 7.12 2.85 -11.46
CA GLU A 82 8.53 3.00 -11.85
C GLU A 82 9.00 4.45 -11.75
N LEU A 83 8.22 5.40 -12.28
CA LEU A 83 8.50 6.84 -12.19
C LEU A 83 8.56 7.31 -10.72
N LEU A 84 7.61 6.89 -9.88
CA LEU A 84 7.63 7.21 -8.45
C LEU A 84 8.85 6.60 -7.75
N GLY A 85 9.20 5.35 -8.05
CA GLY A 85 10.37 4.69 -7.48
C GLY A 85 11.67 5.41 -7.82
N MET A 86 11.82 5.86 -9.08
CA MET A 86 12.96 6.66 -9.50
C MET A 86 13.01 8.03 -8.79
N LEU A 87 11.87 8.66 -8.55
CA LEU A 87 11.77 9.92 -7.80
C LEU A 87 12.12 9.72 -6.32
N VAL A 88 11.60 8.68 -5.67
CA VAL A 88 11.92 8.32 -4.29
C VAL A 88 13.43 8.11 -4.14
N LEU A 89 14.04 7.32 -5.03
CA LEU A 89 15.49 7.09 -5.03
C LEU A 89 16.28 8.39 -5.23
N SER A 90 15.81 9.26 -6.13
CA SER A 90 16.42 10.56 -6.37
C SER A 90 16.36 11.46 -5.13
N ALA A 91 15.22 11.51 -4.44
CA ALA A 91 15.05 12.28 -3.20
C ALA A 91 15.96 11.73 -2.09
N GLN A 92 16.05 10.41 -1.94
CA GLN A 92 16.97 9.77 -0.99
C GLN A 92 18.44 10.13 -1.27
N ARG A 93 18.85 10.12 -2.55
CA ARG A 93 20.22 10.52 -2.96
C ARG A 93 20.53 11.99 -2.69
N LEU A 94 19.51 12.85 -2.68
CA LEU A 94 19.60 14.25 -2.28
C LEU A 94 19.54 14.45 -0.75
N GLY A 95 19.31 13.40 0.03
CA GLY A 95 19.15 13.48 1.48
C GLY A 95 17.79 14.05 1.91
N LEU A 96 16.79 14.04 1.02
CA LEU A 96 15.46 14.61 1.25
C LEU A 96 14.49 13.55 1.76
N THR A 97 14.46 13.35 3.08
CA THR A 97 13.62 12.30 3.71
C THR A 97 12.11 12.57 3.56
N GLU A 98 11.65 13.80 3.80
CA GLU A 98 10.22 14.12 3.70
C GLU A 98 9.69 14.08 2.26
N PRO A 99 10.38 14.64 1.25
CA PRO A 99 10.01 14.43 -0.16
C PRO A 99 10.00 12.94 -0.55
N ALA A 100 11.01 12.17 -0.17
CA ALA A 100 11.06 10.73 -0.46
C ALA A 100 9.84 9.99 0.11
N ARG A 101 9.48 10.25 1.38
CA ARG A 101 8.31 9.65 2.01
C ARG A 101 7.01 10.08 1.34
N SER A 102 6.88 11.37 1.03
CA SER A 102 5.68 11.91 0.38
C SER A 102 5.44 11.25 -0.98
N LEU A 103 6.50 11.06 -1.76
CA LEU A 103 6.46 10.38 -3.06
C LEU A 103 6.16 8.89 -2.93
N GLU A 104 6.75 8.21 -1.94
CA GLU A 104 6.45 6.80 -1.67
C GLU A 104 4.97 6.64 -1.30
N PHE A 105 4.40 7.54 -0.49
CA PHE A 105 2.97 7.51 -0.15
C PHE A 105 2.04 7.75 -1.35
N LEU A 106 2.48 8.43 -2.41
CA LEU A 106 1.69 8.58 -3.63
C LEU A 106 1.48 7.25 -4.38
N SER A 107 2.31 6.23 -4.12
CA SER A 107 2.11 4.91 -4.70
C SER A 107 0.78 4.28 -4.28
N ILE A 108 0.27 4.59 -3.07
CA ILE A 108 -0.98 4.05 -2.53
C ILE A 108 -2.20 4.57 -3.31
N PRO A 109 -2.51 5.88 -3.32
CA PRO A 109 -3.69 6.38 -4.00
C PRO A 109 -3.59 6.20 -5.52
N PHE A 110 -2.38 6.28 -6.10
CA PHE A 110 -2.19 6.02 -7.52
C PHE A 110 -2.55 4.57 -7.88
N SER A 111 -2.08 3.61 -7.08
CA SER A 111 -2.41 2.19 -7.28
C SER A 111 -3.92 1.95 -7.13
N CYS A 112 -4.53 2.39 -6.03
CA CYS A 112 -5.99 2.26 -5.83
C CYS A 112 -6.79 2.85 -7.00
N TRP A 113 -6.40 4.03 -7.51
CA TRP A 113 -7.10 4.65 -8.63
C TRP A 113 -7.11 3.77 -9.89
N LEU A 114 -5.98 3.11 -10.20
CA LEU A 114 -5.87 2.22 -11.35
C LEU A 114 -6.49 0.84 -11.11
N LEU A 115 -6.36 0.28 -9.89
CA LEU A 115 -7.01 -0.99 -9.52
C LEU A 115 -8.53 -0.91 -9.64
N ARG A 116 -9.14 0.22 -9.24
CA ARG A 116 -10.58 0.49 -9.44
C ARG A 116 -11.01 0.47 -10.91
N ARG A 117 -10.06 0.58 -11.83
CA ARG A 117 -10.25 0.55 -13.28
C ARG A 117 -9.78 -0.77 -13.91
N GLY A 118 -9.55 -1.78 -13.08
CA GLY A 118 -9.19 -3.13 -13.51
C GLY A 118 -7.73 -3.29 -13.88
N ALA A 119 -6.85 -2.43 -13.37
CA ALA A 119 -5.43 -2.75 -13.36
C ALA A 119 -5.13 -3.87 -12.36
N GLU A 120 -4.07 -4.61 -12.61
CA GLU A 120 -3.45 -5.53 -11.65
C GLU A 120 -2.08 -5.02 -11.21
N LEU A 121 -1.80 -5.18 -9.91
CA LEU A 121 -0.54 -4.81 -9.28
C LEU A 121 0.42 -6.01 -9.35
N ALA A 122 1.33 -5.96 -10.32
CA ALA A 122 2.38 -6.96 -10.46
C ALA A 122 3.40 -6.86 -9.31
N ASP A 123 4.16 -5.77 -9.19
CA ASP A 123 5.10 -5.60 -8.08
C ASP A 123 4.51 -4.75 -6.94
N PRO A 124 4.08 -5.37 -5.82
CA PRO A 124 3.50 -4.65 -4.70
C PRO A 124 4.53 -4.03 -3.75
N SER A 125 5.83 -4.29 -3.93
CA SER A 125 6.86 -4.02 -2.92
C SER A 125 6.86 -2.58 -2.41
N MET A 126 6.79 -1.60 -3.32
CA MET A 126 6.76 -0.18 -2.98
C MET A 126 5.46 0.21 -2.27
N VAL A 127 4.32 -0.27 -2.76
CA VAL A 127 2.99 0.07 -2.22
C VAL A 127 2.82 -0.51 -0.83
N VAL A 128 3.29 -1.74 -0.61
CA VAL A 128 3.27 -2.40 0.70
C VAL A 128 4.20 -1.67 1.67
N SER A 129 5.43 -1.33 1.27
CA SER A 129 6.36 -0.52 2.08
C SER A 129 5.71 0.80 2.52
N ALA A 130 5.06 1.49 1.58
CA ALA A 130 4.32 2.71 1.84
C ALA A 130 3.18 2.50 2.86
N LEU A 131 2.37 1.44 2.70
CA LEU A 131 1.25 1.12 3.59
C LEU A 131 1.72 0.76 5.00
N VAL A 132 2.79 -0.02 5.12
CA VAL A 132 3.40 -0.38 6.41
C VAL A 132 3.89 0.87 7.13
N THR A 133 4.66 1.71 6.41
CA THR A 133 5.15 2.97 6.95
C THR A 133 3.99 3.87 7.35
N LEU A 134 2.93 3.96 6.55
CA LEU A 134 1.75 4.76 6.87
C LEU A 134 1.01 4.23 8.11
N ALA A 135 0.87 2.90 8.25
CA ALA A 135 0.23 2.23 9.39
C ALA A 135 0.89 2.57 10.73
N ASP A 136 2.20 2.76 10.75
CA ASP A 136 2.93 3.14 11.98
C ASP A 136 2.59 4.56 12.46
N HIS A 137 2.20 5.46 11.53
CA HIS A 137 1.97 6.87 11.82
C HIS A 137 0.50 7.21 12.07
N VAL A 138 -0.44 6.37 11.62
CA VAL A 138 -1.88 6.57 11.80
C VAL A 138 -2.34 6.08 13.18
N GLN A 139 -3.13 6.88 13.89
CA GLN A 139 -3.60 6.54 15.25
C GLN A 139 -5.11 6.71 15.44
N ALA A 140 -5.76 7.58 14.67
CA ALA A 140 -7.19 7.83 14.78
C ALA A 140 -7.97 6.58 14.32
N PRO A 141 -8.94 6.06 15.09
CA PRO A 141 -9.69 4.84 14.73
C PRO A 141 -10.39 4.91 13.36
N GLU A 142 -10.90 6.09 12.99
CA GLU A 142 -11.49 6.37 11.68
C GLU A 142 -10.48 6.26 10.54
N ASP A 143 -9.29 6.85 10.70
CA ASP A 143 -8.19 6.74 9.73
C ASP A 143 -7.67 5.29 9.68
N LEU A 144 -7.62 4.57 10.80
CA LEU A 144 -7.22 3.16 10.79
C LEU A 144 -8.21 2.31 9.99
N ALA A 145 -9.51 2.59 10.10
CA ALA A 145 -10.54 1.90 9.32
C ALA A 145 -10.41 2.18 7.82
N GLU A 146 -10.18 3.43 7.42
CA GLU A 146 -9.97 3.78 6.02
C GLU A 146 -8.65 3.19 5.48
N LEU A 147 -7.59 3.16 6.28
CA LEU A 147 -6.35 2.48 5.91
C LEU A 147 -6.57 0.97 5.67
N ILE A 148 -7.37 0.29 6.49
CA ILE A 148 -7.72 -1.12 6.27
C ILE A 148 -8.44 -1.30 4.93
N MET A 149 -9.31 -0.36 4.54
CA MET A 149 -9.97 -0.41 3.23
C MET A 149 -8.96 -0.29 2.09
N LEU A 150 -8.01 0.66 2.17
CA LEU A 150 -6.93 0.78 1.19
C LEU A 150 -6.07 -0.49 1.12
N MET A 151 -5.67 -1.04 2.27
CA MET A 151 -4.90 -2.29 2.33
C MET A 151 -5.67 -3.47 1.73
N THR A 152 -6.98 -3.52 1.92
CA THR A 152 -7.86 -4.56 1.36
C THR A 152 -7.97 -4.43 -0.16
N GLU A 153 -8.10 -3.20 -0.66
CA GLU A 153 -8.16 -2.91 -2.09
C GLU A 153 -6.84 -3.27 -2.79
N ILE A 154 -5.70 -2.89 -2.21
CA ILE A 154 -4.38 -3.27 -2.71
C ILE A 154 -4.20 -4.78 -2.71
N ALA A 155 -4.59 -5.46 -1.62
CA ALA A 155 -4.49 -6.92 -1.54
C ALA A 155 -5.32 -7.62 -2.63
N ALA A 156 -6.55 -7.15 -2.88
CA ALA A 156 -7.42 -7.70 -3.91
C ALA A 156 -6.92 -7.43 -5.34
N GLY A 157 -6.12 -6.38 -5.52
CA GLY A 157 -5.59 -5.98 -6.82
C GLY A 157 -4.24 -6.60 -7.20
N MET A 158 -3.62 -7.41 -6.34
CA MET A 158 -2.35 -8.07 -6.67
C MET A 158 -2.56 -9.19 -7.71
N SER A 159 -1.66 -9.27 -8.69
CA SER A 159 -1.72 -10.33 -9.70
C SER A 159 -1.54 -11.72 -9.07
N ASN A 160 -2.35 -12.69 -9.49
CA ASN A 160 -2.29 -14.07 -9.01
C ASN A 160 -0.92 -14.73 -9.26
N ASP A 161 -0.20 -14.29 -10.30
CA ASP A 161 1.14 -14.79 -10.65
C ASP A 161 2.13 -14.59 -9.50
N HIS A 162 2.01 -13.48 -8.76
CA HIS A 162 2.87 -13.25 -7.61
C HIS A 162 2.55 -14.23 -6.49
N THR A 163 1.26 -14.48 -6.19
CA THR A 163 0.85 -15.40 -5.11
C THR A 163 1.29 -16.85 -5.32
N GLN A 164 1.52 -17.29 -6.56
CA GLN A 164 1.90 -18.67 -6.87
C GLN A 164 3.39 -18.98 -6.64
N ASP A 165 4.26 -17.99 -6.79
CA ASP A 165 5.71 -18.12 -6.62
C ASP A 165 6.22 -17.62 -5.25
N LEU A 166 5.30 -17.25 -4.32
CA LEU A 166 5.68 -16.83 -2.97
C LEU A 166 6.18 -18.01 -2.13
N ASP A 167 7.17 -17.72 -1.29
CA ASP A 167 7.48 -18.55 -0.13
C ASP A 167 6.49 -18.19 1.00
N PRO A 168 5.47 -19.02 1.28
CA PRO A 168 4.47 -18.74 2.32
C PRO A 168 5.09 -18.72 3.72
N THR A 169 6.31 -19.25 3.88
CA THR A 169 7.05 -19.26 5.14
C THR A 169 7.86 -17.99 5.38
N ASN A 170 8.08 -17.17 4.35
CA ASN A 170 8.84 -15.94 4.47
C ASN A 170 7.93 -14.74 4.84
N PRO A 171 8.00 -14.22 6.08
CA PRO A 171 7.17 -13.09 6.50
C PRO A 171 7.58 -11.75 5.86
N THR A 172 8.74 -11.69 5.20
CA THR A 172 9.19 -10.46 4.52
C THR A 172 8.68 -10.36 3.08
N GLU A 173 8.00 -11.38 2.57
CA GLU A 173 7.30 -11.28 1.28
C GLU A 173 6.26 -10.16 1.35
N PRO A 174 6.17 -9.27 0.35
CA PRO A 174 5.25 -8.14 0.37
C PRO A 174 3.79 -8.52 0.65
N TRP A 175 3.33 -9.65 0.11
CA TRP A 175 1.99 -10.17 0.35
C TRP A 175 1.76 -10.52 1.83
N ALA A 176 2.65 -11.35 2.40
CA ALA A 176 2.57 -11.74 3.80
C ALA A 176 2.66 -10.52 4.71
N MET A 177 3.59 -9.62 4.42
CA MET A 177 3.77 -8.37 5.16
C MET A 177 2.50 -7.52 5.16
N LEU A 178 1.82 -7.38 4.03
CA LEU A 178 0.57 -6.63 3.91
C LEU A 178 -0.54 -7.25 4.78
N LEU A 179 -0.74 -8.56 4.68
CA LEU A 179 -1.79 -9.26 5.44
C LEU A 179 -1.55 -9.16 6.95
N LEU A 180 -0.31 -9.36 7.39
CA LEU A 180 0.07 -9.24 8.80
C LEU A 180 -0.16 -7.82 9.32
N HIS A 181 0.30 -6.79 8.60
CA HIS A 181 0.07 -5.40 9.00
C HIS A 181 -1.41 -5.04 8.98
N ARG A 182 -2.21 -5.57 8.06
CA ARG A 182 -3.67 -5.37 8.05
C ARG A 182 -4.30 -5.92 9.33
N GLY A 183 -3.85 -7.07 9.82
CA GLY A 183 -4.27 -7.63 11.11
C GLY A 183 -3.89 -6.75 12.30
N ILE A 184 -2.67 -6.18 12.30
CA ILE A 184 -2.21 -5.24 13.34
C ILE A 184 -3.06 -3.97 13.35
N VAL A 185 -3.26 -3.35 12.18
CA VAL A 185 -4.07 -2.13 12.02
C VAL A 185 -5.52 -2.38 12.43
N ALA A 186 -6.11 -3.52 12.03
CA ALA A 186 -7.47 -3.91 12.44
C ALA A 186 -7.61 -4.07 13.96
N THR A 187 -6.58 -4.65 14.60
CA THR A 187 -6.55 -4.78 16.06
C THR A 187 -6.48 -3.41 16.74
N ARG A 188 -5.61 -2.51 16.25
CA ARG A 188 -5.47 -1.13 16.75
C ARG A 188 -6.71 -0.27 16.53
N ALA A 189 -7.48 -0.53 15.47
CA ALA A 189 -8.74 0.15 15.20
C ALA A 189 -9.85 -0.19 16.22
N HIS A 190 -9.68 -1.28 16.98
CA HIS A 190 -10.67 -1.81 17.93
C HIS A 190 -12.03 -2.11 17.28
N GLN A 191 -12.04 -2.53 16.03
CA GLN A 191 -13.25 -2.88 15.28
C GLN A 191 -13.29 -4.39 15.02
N PRO A 192 -14.08 -5.17 15.80
CA PRO A 192 -14.07 -6.64 15.71
C PRO A 192 -14.43 -7.19 14.33
N ASP A 193 -15.27 -6.49 13.56
CA ASP A 193 -15.67 -6.95 12.23
C ASP A 193 -14.47 -6.86 11.26
N LEU A 194 -13.76 -5.73 11.24
CA LEU A 194 -12.53 -5.58 10.46
C LEU A 194 -11.43 -6.56 10.89
N MET A 195 -11.35 -6.85 12.19
CA MET A 195 -10.41 -7.86 12.71
C MET A 195 -10.73 -9.26 12.18
N ARG A 196 -12.00 -9.68 12.15
CA ARG A 196 -12.37 -11.00 11.63
C ARG A 196 -11.99 -11.14 10.17
N ASP A 197 -12.26 -10.12 9.35
CA ASP A 197 -11.92 -10.14 7.93
C ASP A 197 -10.41 -10.16 7.70
N ALA A 198 -9.65 -9.38 8.49
CA ALA A 198 -8.19 -9.39 8.43
C ALA A 198 -7.61 -10.74 8.86
N PHE A 199 -8.09 -11.30 9.98
CA PHE A 199 -7.61 -12.57 10.50
C PHE A 199 -7.99 -13.74 9.60
N ALA A 200 -9.19 -13.75 9.01
CA ALA A 200 -9.61 -14.78 8.07
C ALA A 200 -8.69 -14.87 6.84
N ALA A 201 -8.18 -13.74 6.34
CA ALA A 201 -7.20 -13.77 5.24
C ALA A 201 -5.83 -14.30 5.70
N ILE A 202 -5.39 -14.00 6.93
CA ILE A 202 -4.17 -14.60 7.48
C ILE A 202 -4.33 -16.13 7.58
N GLU A 203 -5.49 -16.61 8.04
CA GLU A 203 -5.81 -18.05 8.14
C GLU A 203 -5.86 -18.74 6.77
N SER A 204 -6.42 -18.07 5.77
CA SER A 204 -6.64 -18.62 4.43
C SER A 204 -5.37 -18.57 3.58
N ASP A 205 -4.67 -17.44 3.59
CA ASP A 205 -3.71 -17.09 2.54
C ASP A 205 -2.25 -17.24 3.02
N ILE A 206 -2.01 -17.17 4.33
CA ILE A 206 -0.67 -17.37 4.94
C ILE A 206 -0.76 -18.20 6.25
N PRO A 207 -1.36 -19.40 6.22
CA PRO A 207 -1.61 -20.19 7.43
C PRO A 207 -0.35 -20.53 8.23
N GLU A 208 0.82 -20.60 7.59
CA GLU A 208 2.11 -20.84 8.24
C GLU A 208 2.52 -19.69 9.18
N GLN A 209 2.10 -18.46 8.89
CA GLN A 209 2.39 -17.27 9.70
C GLN A 209 1.40 -17.07 10.85
N ALA A 210 0.19 -17.64 10.73
CA ALA A 210 -0.90 -17.46 11.69
C ALA A 210 -0.50 -17.77 13.15
N PRO A 211 0.22 -18.88 13.48
CA PRO A 211 0.60 -19.17 14.87
C PRO A 211 1.60 -18.16 15.46
N ALA A 212 2.50 -17.59 14.66
CA ALA A 212 3.42 -16.57 15.12
C ALA A 212 2.66 -15.26 15.39
N PHE A 213 1.84 -14.84 14.44
CA PHE A 213 1.02 -13.65 14.53
C PHE A 213 0.09 -13.65 15.75
N PHE A 214 -0.71 -14.70 15.96
CA PHE A 214 -1.66 -14.74 17.08
C PHE A 214 -0.97 -14.87 18.45
N ARG A 215 0.22 -15.47 18.52
CA ARG A 215 1.03 -15.47 19.76
C ARG A 215 1.47 -14.06 20.14
N GLU A 216 1.95 -13.31 19.16
CA GLU A 216 2.35 -11.92 19.38
C GLU A 216 1.15 -11.04 19.76
N ALA A 217 0.04 -11.18 19.04
CA ALA A 217 -1.19 -10.44 19.35
C ALA A 217 -1.68 -10.70 20.78
N MET A 218 -1.64 -11.95 21.25
CA MET A 218 -1.94 -12.27 22.65
C MET A 218 -0.96 -11.65 23.64
N GLY A 219 0.34 -11.66 23.33
CA GLY A 219 1.35 -10.98 24.14
C GLY A 219 1.05 -9.49 24.31
N GLU A 220 0.62 -8.82 23.22
CA GLU A 220 0.18 -7.42 23.30
C GLU A 220 -1.10 -7.21 24.12
N MET A 221 -2.06 -8.16 24.06
CA MET A 221 -3.27 -8.12 24.92
C MET A 221 -2.93 -8.26 26.41
N GLU A 222 -1.89 -9.02 26.75
CA GLU A 222 -1.42 -9.16 28.14
C GLU A 222 -0.63 -7.93 28.60
N ALA A 223 0.09 -7.28 27.70
CA ALA A 223 0.92 -6.12 28.00
C ALA A 223 0.11 -4.81 28.17
N ARG A 224 -1.04 -4.68 27.48
CA ARG A 224 -1.82 -3.43 27.45
C ARG A 224 -3.32 -3.68 27.58
N PRO A 225 -4.09 -2.76 28.17
CA PRO A 225 -5.53 -2.90 28.25
C PRO A 225 -6.20 -2.68 26.88
N TYR A 226 -6.87 -3.72 26.36
CA TYR A 226 -7.71 -3.65 25.17
C TYR A 226 -9.20 -3.81 25.53
N PRO A 227 -10.13 -3.35 24.67
CA PRO A 227 -11.55 -3.57 24.88
C PRO A 227 -11.89 -5.07 24.98
N PRO A 228 -12.80 -5.50 25.87
CA PRO A 228 -13.08 -6.93 26.10
C PRO A 228 -13.45 -7.70 24.83
N LYS A 229 -14.17 -7.06 23.89
CA LYS A 229 -14.54 -7.67 22.61
C LYS A 229 -13.33 -7.96 21.71
N VAL A 230 -12.31 -7.10 21.74
CA VAL A 230 -11.06 -7.25 20.97
C VAL A 230 -10.25 -8.40 21.58
N SER A 231 -10.03 -8.38 22.90
CA SER A 231 -9.28 -9.43 23.60
C SER A 231 -9.93 -10.81 23.45
N ALA A 232 -11.26 -10.90 23.57
CA ALA A 232 -11.99 -12.15 23.36
C ALA A 232 -11.81 -12.69 21.94
N LEU A 233 -11.77 -11.81 20.93
CA LEU A 233 -11.55 -12.21 19.55
C LEU A 233 -10.13 -12.72 19.32
N VAL A 234 -9.10 -12.01 19.82
CA VAL A 234 -7.71 -12.47 19.71
C VAL A 234 -7.52 -13.81 20.43
N GLN A 235 -8.12 -13.98 21.61
CA GLN A 235 -8.11 -15.25 22.37
C GLN A 235 -8.70 -16.40 21.57
N GLU A 236 -9.85 -16.19 20.89
CA GLU A 236 -10.49 -17.19 20.04
C GLU A 236 -9.56 -17.71 18.93
N TYR A 237 -8.91 -16.79 18.21
CA TYR A 237 -7.98 -17.15 17.13
C TYR A 237 -6.69 -17.79 17.67
N TYR A 238 -6.19 -17.30 18.81
CA TYR A 238 -5.03 -17.88 19.48
C TYR A 238 -5.27 -19.33 19.93
N GLU A 239 -6.41 -19.63 20.54
CA GLU A 239 -6.76 -21.01 20.92
C GLU A 239 -6.85 -21.91 19.69
N ARG A 240 -7.46 -21.41 18.61
CA ARG A 240 -7.60 -22.15 17.36
C ARG A 240 -6.27 -22.55 16.73
N TRP A 241 -5.32 -21.61 16.64
CA TRP A 241 -4.05 -21.81 15.92
C TRP A 241 -2.88 -22.25 16.78
N CYS A 242 -2.83 -21.85 18.05
CA CYS A 242 -1.67 -22.08 18.90
C CYS A 242 -1.85 -23.28 19.85
N HIS A 243 -3.08 -23.67 20.20
CA HIS A 243 -3.33 -24.82 21.09
C HIS A 243 -3.51 -26.14 20.34
N ASN A 244 -4.10 -26.14 19.13
CA ASN A 244 -4.39 -27.37 18.39
C ASN A 244 -3.18 -27.98 17.64
N GLN A 245 -2.02 -27.31 17.59
CA GLN A 245 -0.82 -27.83 16.90
C GLN A 245 0.07 -28.75 17.75
N ARG A 246 -0.33 -29.10 18.99
CA ARG A 246 0.43 -30.00 19.88
C ARG A 246 0.12 -31.49 19.74
N LEU A 247 -0.62 -31.90 18.70
CA LEU A 247 -1.00 -33.30 18.47
C LEU A 247 -0.61 -33.78 17.07
N HIS A 248 0.68 -33.74 16.73
CA HIS A 248 1.28 -34.62 15.71
C HIS A 248 2.72 -34.95 16.08
#